data_AF-A0A978SLE7-F1
#
_entry.id   AF-A0A978SLE7-F1
#
_cell.length_a   1.000
_cell.length_b   1.000
_cell.length_c   1.000
_cell.angle_alpha   90.00
_cell.angle_beta   90.00
_cell.angle_gamma   90.00
#
_symmetry.space_group_name_H-M   'P 1'
#
loop_
_entity.id
_entity.type
_entity.pdbx_description
1 polymer ?
#
loop_
_entity_poly.entity_id
_entity_poly.type
_entity_poly.pdbx_seq_one_letter_code
_entity_poly.pdbx_strand_id
1 'polypeptide(L)'
;MFTLPNRLKEKNPQLSRELKGRLSPRNIGLTIALSLLAQIVMMIGYWGKLPYHRDAEQYPLSSQYNPFCVPTSESSRFDYSHKCIYDALGNPAIDWHRWWYEIFHLMSWVLPLIVFTVGVYLLISDIGREEKRGTLNFVRMSPQRSQNILLGKLIGVPAIAYLIVAAALPLHLMAGLNGYVSLVDIGISYVLVAAIAGCLFVAATLFALMGGSQGWVGAIAVWSGYVIFFSAWQSHRPVRYTYGIRSIERLLPLPDWYGLKISHSIEMILLFGVITFSTATFWLWQSANRRFRKPTATVISKRQSYLMTACFELWLLGFVVNSITWNEWQRPIHYQMILLFANLGWFLFLIAALSPHRQALLDWARYRQQKMAEQHRTGRKLLIQDLCLGESSPAVLAIALNLAIAAVPMLIWVASWTNAREQEQAVLSVLLSATIALMIATLTQLILMQRSAKRSIWAVSVILALLILPPILLSLVGGWYAKSPLAFLWSLTLFAPYLTWISASTALLGWLAQVGILAGLSTTLTRRLVKAGVSESKALMAGAKR
;
A
#
# COMPACT_ATOMS: atom_id res chain seq x y z
N MET A 1 -20.71 5.92 41.24
CA MET A 1 -19.66 4.96 40.81
C MET A 1 -19.95 4.54 39.35
N PHE A 2 -19.33 5.20 38.36
CA PHE A 2 -19.59 4.89 36.95
C PHE A 2 -18.83 3.64 36.52
N THR A 3 -19.55 2.57 36.18
CA THR A 3 -18.96 1.34 35.63
C THR A 3 -18.25 1.64 34.30
N LEU A 4 -17.19 0.88 33.96
CA LEU A 4 -16.42 1.02 32.71
C LEU A 4 -17.28 1.17 31.44
N PRO A 5 -18.43 0.47 31.29
CA PRO A 5 -19.34 0.64 30.15
C PRO A 5 -19.97 2.04 30.06
N ASN A 6 -20.29 2.67 31.19
CA ASN A 6 -20.91 4.01 31.21
C ASN A 6 -19.91 5.08 30.79
N ARG A 7 -18.65 5.00 31.25
CA ARG A 7 -17.58 5.93 30.82
C ARG A 7 -17.24 5.79 29.34
N LEU A 8 -17.26 4.57 28.79
CA LEU A 8 -17.04 4.32 27.37
C LEU A 8 -18.15 4.93 26.50
N LYS A 9 -19.42 4.77 26.93
CA LYS A 9 -20.58 5.34 26.25
C LYS A 9 -20.53 6.88 26.20
N GLU A 10 -20.06 7.52 27.28
CA GLU A 10 -19.87 8.98 27.33
C GLU A 10 -18.71 9.45 26.44
N LYS A 11 -17.57 8.73 26.44
CA LYS A 11 -16.38 9.12 25.66
C LYS A 11 -16.52 8.87 24.16
N ASN A 12 -17.04 7.71 23.76
CA ASN A 12 -17.26 7.36 22.37
C ASN A 12 -18.53 6.49 22.21
N PRO A 13 -19.71 7.13 22.10
CA PRO A 13 -20.97 6.41 21.96
C PRO A 13 -21.04 5.59 20.67
N GLN A 14 -20.35 6.01 19.60
CA GLN A 14 -20.25 5.23 18.36
C GLN A 14 -19.54 3.89 18.61
N LEU A 15 -18.41 3.90 19.32
CA LEU A 15 -17.70 2.68 19.70
C LEU A 15 -18.59 1.76 20.54
N SER A 16 -19.27 2.32 21.55
CA SER A 16 -20.18 1.56 22.42
C SER A 16 -21.31 0.89 21.61
N ARG A 17 -21.87 1.60 20.62
CA ARG A 17 -22.88 1.07 19.70
C ARG A 17 -22.36 -0.14 18.92
N GLU A 18 -21.17 -0.02 18.32
CA GLU A 18 -20.58 -1.10 17.52
C GLU A 18 -20.21 -2.32 18.37
N LEU A 19 -19.61 -2.12 19.55
CA LEU A 19 -19.27 -3.21 20.47
C LEU A 19 -20.51 -3.96 20.96
N LYS A 20 -21.55 -3.23 21.39
CA LYS A 20 -22.82 -3.85 21.86
C LYS A 20 -23.52 -4.64 20.76
N GLY A 21 -23.47 -4.15 19.51
CA GLY A 21 -24.11 -4.83 18.37
C GLY A 21 -23.40 -6.12 17.94
N ARG A 22 -22.08 -6.21 18.16
CA ARG A 22 -21.25 -7.32 17.64
C ARG A 22 -20.87 -8.35 18.71
N LEU A 23 -20.58 -7.89 19.93
CA LEU A 23 -20.17 -8.72 21.06
C LEU A 23 -21.38 -9.15 21.90
N SER A 24 -22.35 -9.83 21.28
CA SER A 24 -23.41 -10.50 22.02
C SER A 24 -22.85 -11.74 22.74
N PRO A 25 -23.42 -12.19 23.88
CA PRO A 25 -22.93 -13.37 24.59
C PRO A 25 -22.82 -14.61 23.70
N ARG A 26 -23.78 -14.79 22.78
CA ARG A 26 -23.77 -15.85 21.76
C ARG A 26 -22.57 -15.72 20.82
N ASN A 27 -22.31 -14.53 20.27
CA ASN A 27 -21.19 -14.32 19.36
C ASN A 27 -19.85 -14.49 20.08
N ILE A 28 -19.74 -14.03 21.33
CA ILE A 28 -18.54 -14.21 22.15
C ILE A 28 -18.26 -15.70 22.35
N GLY A 29 -19.26 -16.46 22.82
CA GLY A 29 -19.12 -17.90 23.07
C GLY A 29 -18.71 -18.68 21.81
N LEU A 30 -19.39 -18.44 20.68
CA LEU A 30 -19.06 -19.09 19.41
C LEU A 30 -17.65 -18.72 18.91
N THR A 31 -17.25 -17.46 19.04
CA THR A 31 -15.95 -16.97 18.58
C THR A 31 -14.80 -17.59 19.39
N ILE A 32 -14.96 -17.64 20.71
CA ILE A 32 -13.98 -18.26 21.61
C ILE A 32 -13.90 -19.76 21.34
N ALA A 33 -15.04 -20.46 21.24
CA ALA A 33 -15.08 -21.89 20.95
C ALA A 33 -14.39 -22.23 19.61
N LEU A 34 -14.63 -21.44 18.56
CA LEU A 34 -13.99 -21.64 17.26
C LEU A 34 -12.47 -21.38 17.32
N SER A 35 -12.04 -20.34 18.03
CA SER A 35 -10.61 -20.05 18.21
C SER A 35 -9.91 -21.17 18.98
N LEU A 36 -10.52 -21.68 20.06
CA LEU A 36 -9.99 -22.80 20.84
C LEU A 36 -9.96 -24.11 20.03
N LEU A 37 -11.01 -24.39 19.24
CA LEU A 37 -11.03 -25.56 18.36
C LEU A 37 -9.88 -25.51 17.34
N ALA A 38 -9.66 -24.36 16.70
CA ALA A 38 -8.54 -24.18 15.76
C ALA A 38 -7.18 -24.37 16.45
N GLN A 39 -7.02 -23.86 17.67
CA GLN A 39 -5.82 -24.08 18.48
C GLN A 39 -5.61 -25.56 18.82
N ILE A 40 -6.66 -26.30 19.20
CA ILE A 40 -6.59 -27.74 19.48
C ILE A 40 -6.17 -28.52 18.22
N VAL A 41 -6.80 -28.25 17.07
CA VAL A 41 -6.45 -28.91 15.80
C VAL A 41 -4.99 -28.65 15.42
N MET A 42 -4.52 -27.42 15.59
CA MET A 42 -3.11 -27.07 15.37
C MET A 42 -2.18 -27.85 16.32
N MET A 43 -2.49 -27.90 17.61
CA MET A 43 -1.71 -28.62 18.61
C MET A 43 -1.63 -30.12 18.30
N ILE A 44 -2.75 -30.75 17.91
CA ILE A 44 -2.78 -32.14 17.45
C ILE A 44 -1.90 -32.32 16.21
N GLY A 45 -1.96 -31.38 15.26
CA GLY A 45 -1.13 -31.41 14.05
C GLY A 45 0.38 -31.33 14.34
N TYR A 46 0.81 -30.53 15.32
CA TYR A 46 2.21 -30.48 15.74
C TYR A 46 2.61 -31.67 16.62
N TRP A 47 1.69 -32.20 17.41
CA TRP A 47 1.92 -33.42 18.17
C TRP A 47 2.19 -34.61 17.24
N GLY A 48 1.43 -34.73 16.16
CA GLY A 48 1.63 -35.78 15.15
C GLY A 48 2.95 -35.67 14.36
N LYS A 49 3.71 -34.59 14.52
CA LYS A 49 5.06 -34.44 13.91
C LYS A 49 6.18 -34.89 14.84
N LEU A 50 5.89 -35.21 16.10
CA LEU A 50 6.89 -35.68 17.05
C LEU A 50 7.47 -37.04 16.61
N PRO A 51 8.76 -37.31 16.92
CA PRO A 51 9.34 -38.63 16.70
C PRO A 51 8.64 -39.67 17.58
N TYR A 52 8.49 -40.90 17.08
CA TYR A 52 7.82 -42.00 17.79
C TYR A 52 8.84 -43.05 18.29
N HIS A 53 8.45 -43.83 19.31
CA HIS A 53 9.25 -44.91 19.89
C HIS A 53 9.49 -46.03 18.88
N ARG A 54 10.69 -46.63 18.89
CA ARG A 54 11.01 -47.74 17.98
C ARG A 54 11.60 -48.91 18.75
N ASP A 55 11.09 -50.11 18.43
CA ASP A 55 11.64 -51.36 18.93
C ASP A 55 13.05 -51.59 18.36
N ALA A 56 14.02 -51.75 19.26
CA ALA A 56 15.44 -51.87 18.92
C ALA A 56 15.79 -53.15 18.14
N GLU A 57 14.88 -54.12 18.08
CA GLU A 57 15.09 -55.42 17.42
C GLU A 57 15.04 -55.38 15.90
N GLN A 58 14.35 -54.40 15.29
CA GLN A 58 14.03 -54.47 13.85
C GLN A 58 14.90 -53.58 12.95
N TYR A 59 15.51 -52.52 13.48
CA TYR A 59 16.39 -51.62 12.72
C TYR A 59 17.40 -50.92 13.65
N PRO A 60 18.67 -50.68 13.24
CA PRO A 60 19.61 -49.94 14.07
C PRO A 60 19.07 -48.55 14.40
N LEU A 61 19.26 -48.10 15.65
CA LEU A 61 18.79 -46.84 16.29
C LEU A 61 19.22 -45.53 15.58
N SER A 62 19.68 -45.57 14.32
CA SER A 62 20.48 -44.51 13.71
C SER A 62 20.04 -44.07 12.30
N SER A 63 18.74 -44.09 11.95
CA SER A 63 18.33 -43.80 10.56
C SER A 63 17.13 -42.87 10.32
N GLN A 64 16.45 -42.31 11.33
CA GLN A 64 15.31 -41.42 11.07
C GLN A 64 15.62 -39.95 11.33
N TYR A 65 15.39 -39.15 10.30
CA TYR A 65 15.40 -37.69 10.34
C TYR A 65 14.07 -37.19 10.93
N ASN A 66 14.13 -36.40 11.99
CA ASN A 66 13.00 -35.63 12.49
C ASN A 66 13.47 -34.24 12.96
N PRO A 67 12.85 -33.13 12.53
CA PRO A 67 13.29 -31.78 12.89
C PRO A 67 13.05 -31.40 14.36
N PHE A 68 12.32 -32.22 15.13
CA PHE A 68 11.97 -31.99 16.53
C PHE A 68 12.72 -32.88 17.52
N CYS A 69 13.78 -33.57 17.09
CA CYS A 69 14.60 -34.39 17.99
C CYS A 69 15.96 -33.75 18.28
N VAL A 70 16.55 -34.10 19.43
CA VAL A 70 17.90 -33.64 19.79
C VAL A 70 18.94 -34.36 18.91
N PRO A 71 19.86 -33.62 18.26
CA PRO A 71 20.84 -34.23 17.36
C PRO A 71 21.99 -34.93 18.09
N THR A 72 22.48 -36.04 17.53
CA THR A 72 23.56 -36.88 18.08
C THR A 72 24.92 -36.20 18.26
N SER A 73 25.22 -35.15 17.51
CA SER A 73 26.43 -34.36 17.70
C SER A 73 26.19 -32.90 17.34
N GLU A 74 26.96 -32.00 17.94
CA GLU A 74 26.87 -30.58 17.64
C GLU A 74 27.30 -30.26 16.20
N SER A 75 28.18 -31.07 15.59
CA SER A 75 28.55 -30.99 14.17
C SER A 75 27.44 -31.52 13.25
N SER A 76 26.75 -32.58 13.67
CA SER A 76 25.58 -33.09 12.95
C SER A 76 24.39 -32.18 13.15
N ARG A 77 24.34 -31.30 14.17
CA ARG A 77 23.42 -30.16 14.22
C ARG A 77 23.44 -29.38 12.91
N PHE A 78 24.40 -29.53 11.99
CA PHE A 78 24.52 -28.72 10.76
C PHE A 78 24.17 -29.41 9.42
N ASP A 79 23.76 -30.68 9.43
CA ASP A 79 23.64 -31.54 8.21
C ASP A 79 22.19 -31.88 7.79
N TYR A 80 21.83 -32.15 6.53
CA TYR A 80 20.42 -32.52 6.23
C TYR A 80 20.00 -33.91 6.78
N SER A 81 20.86 -34.54 7.59
CA SER A 81 20.83 -35.94 8.02
C SER A 81 20.93 -36.17 9.54
N HIS A 82 20.56 -35.20 10.40
CA HIS A 82 20.77 -35.37 11.84
C HIS A 82 19.98 -36.56 12.37
N LYS A 83 20.68 -37.45 13.04
CA LYS A 83 20.08 -38.60 13.69
C LYS A 83 19.57 -38.17 15.06
N CYS A 84 18.38 -38.64 15.40
CA CYS A 84 17.82 -38.43 16.74
C CYS A 84 18.60 -39.23 17.79
N ILE A 85 18.82 -38.63 18.96
CA ILE A 85 19.27 -39.36 20.15
C ILE A 85 18.09 -40.16 20.69
N TYR A 86 18.33 -41.43 21.01
CA TYR A 86 17.37 -42.31 21.69
C TYR A 86 17.93 -42.72 23.05
N ASP A 87 17.06 -42.88 24.04
CA ASP A 87 17.44 -43.47 25.33
C ASP A 87 17.63 -45.00 25.23
N ALA A 88 18.09 -45.64 26.30
CA ALA A 88 18.27 -47.09 26.36
C ALA A 88 16.96 -47.89 26.20
N LEU A 89 15.80 -47.24 26.31
CA LEU A 89 14.47 -47.83 26.15
C LEU A 89 13.91 -47.62 24.73
N GLY A 90 14.65 -46.94 23.84
CA GLY A 90 14.21 -46.64 22.47
C GLY A 90 13.31 -45.42 22.32
N ASN A 91 13.18 -44.58 23.36
CA ASN A 91 12.44 -43.31 23.26
C ASN A 91 13.32 -42.21 22.65
N PRO A 92 12.81 -41.43 21.68
CA PRO A 92 13.54 -40.30 21.13
C PRO A 92 13.62 -39.12 22.11
N ALA A 93 14.79 -38.50 22.21
CA ALA A 93 14.94 -37.22 22.90
C ALA A 93 14.33 -36.09 22.07
N ILE A 94 13.28 -35.45 22.60
CA ILE A 94 12.52 -34.38 21.91
C ILE A 94 13.12 -33.01 22.22
N ASP A 95 13.33 -32.20 21.19
CA ASP A 95 13.64 -30.78 21.31
C ASP A 95 12.34 -29.98 21.48
N TRP A 96 11.90 -29.84 22.73
CA TRP A 96 10.69 -29.08 23.07
C TRP A 96 10.80 -27.61 22.72
N HIS A 97 12.01 -27.04 22.78
CA HIS A 97 12.24 -25.64 22.44
C HIS A 97 11.94 -25.38 20.96
N ARG A 98 12.47 -26.23 20.07
CA ARG A 98 12.18 -26.16 18.62
C ARG A 98 10.70 -26.39 18.33
N TRP A 99 10.06 -27.33 19.02
CA TRP A 99 8.63 -27.62 18.85
C TRP A 99 7.74 -26.42 19.20
N TRP A 100 7.97 -25.79 20.36
CA TRP A 100 7.25 -24.57 20.76
C TRP A 100 7.55 -23.38 19.85
N TYR A 101 8.80 -23.22 19.40
CA TYR A 101 9.18 -22.17 18.46
C TYR A 101 8.42 -22.26 17.13
N GLU A 102 8.25 -23.46 16.57
CA GLU A 102 7.52 -23.65 15.31
C GLU A 102 6.02 -23.34 15.45
N ILE A 103 5.41 -23.63 16.60
CA ILE A 103 4.03 -23.23 16.91
C ILE A 103 3.92 -21.71 16.98
N PHE A 104 4.83 -21.06 17.73
CA PHE A 104 4.90 -19.61 17.83
C PHE A 104 5.06 -18.96 16.45
N HIS A 105 5.98 -19.49 15.63
CA HIS A 105 6.24 -19.00 14.28
C HIS A 105 5.02 -19.12 13.39
N LEU A 106 4.32 -20.26 13.36
CA LEU A 106 3.09 -20.41 12.57
C LEU A 106 2.02 -19.41 13.00
N MET A 107 1.77 -19.31 14.31
CA MET A 107 0.78 -18.38 14.86
C MET A 107 1.13 -16.92 14.57
N SER A 108 2.41 -16.55 14.55
CA SER A 108 2.90 -15.21 14.17
C SER A 108 2.55 -14.84 12.73
N TRP A 109 2.31 -15.80 11.83
CA TRP A 109 1.81 -15.55 10.47
C TRP A 109 0.28 -15.67 10.37
N VAL A 110 -0.32 -16.67 11.02
CA VAL A 110 -1.76 -16.92 10.91
C VAL A 110 -2.60 -15.85 11.62
N LEU A 111 -2.21 -15.41 12.82
CA LEU A 111 -3.00 -14.44 13.58
C LEU A 111 -3.11 -13.07 12.88
N PRO A 112 -2.02 -12.48 12.34
CA PRO A 112 -2.12 -11.26 11.55
C PRO A 112 -2.98 -11.44 10.30
N LEU A 113 -2.84 -12.56 9.58
CA LEU A 113 -3.65 -12.83 8.39
C LEU A 113 -5.15 -12.81 8.71
N ILE A 114 -5.55 -13.44 9.82
CA ILE A 114 -6.95 -13.44 10.29
C ILE A 114 -7.42 -12.02 10.59
N VAL A 115 -6.67 -11.27 11.42
CA VAL A 115 -7.11 -9.93 11.84
C VAL A 115 -7.18 -8.96 10.68
N PHE A 116 -6.21 -9.00 9.76
CA PHE A 116 -6.19 -8.15 8.57
C PHE A 116 -7.36 -8.47 7.64
N THR A 117 -7.55 -9.74 7.29
CA THR A 117 -8.57 -10.16 6.32
C THR A 117 -9.97 -9.94 6.86
N VAL A 118 -10.26 -10.44 8.07
CA VAL A 118 -11.59 -10.31 8.68
C VAL A 118 -11.91 -8.85 9.01
N GLY A 119 -10.94 -8.10 9.53
CA GLY A 119 -11.14 -6.70 9.86
C GLY A 119 -11.43 -5.81 8.64
N VAL A 120 -10.66 -5.98 7.55
CA VAL A 120 -10.91 -5.26 6.29
C VAL A 120 -12.26 -5.64 5.68
N TYR A 121 -12.59 -6.94 5.66
CA TYR A 121 -13.89 -7.42 5.19
C TYR A 121 -15.06 -6.76 5.94
N LEU A 122 -15.00 -6.76 7.28
CA LEU A 122 -16.05 -6.22 8.13
C LEU A 122 -16.20 -4.71 7.96
N LEU A 123 -15.10 -3.96 7.91
CA LEU A 123 -15.13 -2.50 7.75
C LEU A 123 -15.73 -2.07 6.41
N ILE A 124 -15.31 -2.69 5.30
CA ILE A 124 -15.83 -2.35 3.97
C ILE A 124 -17.31 -2.73 3.87
N SER A 125 -17.68 -3.91 4.36
CA SER A 125 -19.07 -4.38 4.31
C SER A 125 -20.00 -3.53 5.17
N ASP A 126 -19.53 -3.10 6.35
CA ASP A 126 -20.31 -2.26 7.28
C ASP A 126 -20.56 -0.87 6.69
N ILE A 127 -19.49 -0.15 6.37
CA ILE A 127 -19.58 1.22 5.86
C ILE A 127 -20.26 1.23 4.50
N GLY A 128 -19.94 0.29 3.61
CA GLY A 128 -20.58 0.18 2.30
C GLY A 128 -22.07 -0.13 2.38
N ARG A 129 -22.52 -0.91 3.38
CA ARG A 129 -23.95 -1.17 3.60
C ARG A 129 -24.66 0.03 4.21
N GLU A 130 -24.02 0.76 5.13
CA GLU A 130 -24.56 2.01 5.67
C GLU A 130 -24.68 3.12 4.60
N GLU A 131 -23.71 3.22 3.69
CA GLU A 131 -23.78 4.18 2.57
C GLU A 131 -24.92 3.81 1.61
N LYS A 132 -25.05 2.53 1.24
CA LYS A 132 -26.15 2.04 0.38
C LYS A 132 -27.55 2.27 0.98
N ARG A 133 -27.67 2.13 2.30
CA ARG A 133 -28.92 2.36 3.03
C ARG A 133 -29.19 3.85 3.31
N GLY A 134 -28.25 4.74 2.97
CA GLY A 134 -28.32 6.17 3.29
C GLY A 134 -28.12 6.49 4.78
N THR A 135 -27.89 5.50 5.63
CA THR A 135 -27.75 5.70 7.08
C THR A 135 -26.45 6.41 7.45
N LEU A 136 -25.42 6.32 6.61
CA LEU A 136 -24.16 7.01 6.85
C LEU A 136 -24.32 8.54 6.83
N ASN A 137 -25.27 9.06 6.03
CA ASN A 137 -25.57 10.50 6.02
C ASN A 137 -26.20 10.97 7.33
N PHE A 138 -27.06 10.17 7.96
CA PHE A 138 -27.58 10.49 9.31
C PHE A 138 -26.46 10.52 10.35
N VAL A 139 -25.52 9.57 10.27
CA VAL A 139 -24.35 9.55 11.17
C VAL A 139 -23.47 10.79 10.97
N ARG A 140 -23.27 11.24 9.71
CA ARG A 140 -22.52 12.47 9.38
C ARG A 140 -23.17 13.74 9.96
N MET A 141 -24.50 13.77 10.10
CA MET A 141 -25.23 14.90 10.68
C MET A 141 -25.23 14.91 12.22
N SER A 142 -24.73 13.85 12.86
CA SER A 142 -24.63 13.83 14.32
C SER A 142 -23.66 14.92 14.83
N PRO A 143 -23.90 15.48 16.04
CA PRO A 143 -23.05 16.55 16.59
C PRO A 143 -21.63 16.07 16.98
N GLN A 144 -21.30 14.80 16.78
CA GLN A 144 -20.02 14.23 17.14
C GLN A 144 -18.93 14.61 16.13
N ARG A 145 -17.70 14.76 16.64
CA ARG A 145 -16.53 14.91 15.78
C ARG A 145 -16.42 13.66 14.89
N SER A 146 -16.34 13.87 13.58
CA SER A 146 -16.07 12.82 12.57
C SER A 146 -14.94 11.86 12.95
N GLN A 147 -13.89 12.36 13.61
CA GLN A 147 -12.80 11.52 14.10
C GLN A 147 -13.26 10.49 15.14
N ASN A 148 -14.13 10.87 16.07
CA ASN A 148 -14.67 9.96 17.09
C ASN A 148 -15.56 8.88 16.45
N ILE A 149 -16.35 9.28 15.45
CA ILE A 149 -17.22 8.36 14.70
C ILE A 149 -16.37 7.34 13.95
N LEU A 150 -15.40 7.81 13.15
CA LEU A 150 -14.53 6.93 12.37
C LEU A 150 -13.68 6.03 13.26
N LEU A 151 -13.12 6.54 14.36
CA LEU A 151 -12.33 5.75 15.31
C LEU A 151 -13.21 4.73 16.04
N GLY A 152 -14.45 5.10 16.37
CA GLY A 152 -15.43 4.19 16.94
C GLY A 152 -15.78 3.04 15.99
N LYS A 153 -15.86 3.29 14.69
CA LYS A 153 -16.02 2.23 13.68
C LYS A 153 -14.75 1.42 13.48
N LEU A 154 -13.59 2.07 13.39
CA LEU A 154 -12.30 1.42 13.16
C LEU A 154 -11.98 0.37 14.22
N ILE A 155 -12.27 0.68 15.49
CA ILE A 155 -12.05 -0.23 16.62
C ILE A 155 -13.28 -1.13 16.85
N GLY A 156 -14.49 -0.60 16.72
CA GLY A 156 -15.70 -1.34 17.09
C GLY A 156 -16.14 -2.38 16.05
N VAL A 157 -15.98 -2.09 14.76
CA VAL A 157 -16.46 -2.98 13.68
C VAL A 157 -15.69 -4.30 13.62
N PRO A 158 -14.34 -4.32 13.70
CA PRO A 158 -13.56 -5.55 13.73
C PRO A 158 -13.53 -6.27 15.09
N ALA A 159 -14.38 -5.91 16.07
CA ALA A 159 -14.28 -6.42 17.43
C ALA A 159 -14.27 -7.97 17.55
N ILE A 160 -15.00 -8.66 16.68
CA ILE A 160 -14.99 -10.13 16.63
C ILE A 160 -13.62 -10.66 16.20
N ALA A 161 -12.94 -10.02 15.23
CA ALA A 161 -11.60 -10.40 14.81
C ALA A 161 -10.58 -10.22 15.94
N TYR A 162 -10.70 -9.13 16.71
CA TYR A 162 -9.87 -8.92 17.90
C TYR A 162 -10.11 -9.99 18.96
N LEU A 163 -11.36 -10.43 19.14
CA LEU A 163 -11.69 -11.50 20.10
C LEU A 163 -11.08 -12.85 19.69
N ILE A 164 -11.06 -13.19 18.39
CA ILE A 164 -10.39 -14.41 17.88
C ILE A 164 -8.92 -14.40 18.26
N VAL A 165 -8.22 -13.29 17.96
CA VAL A 165 -6.80 -13.13 18.27
C VAL A 165 -6.57 -13.13 19.77
N ALA A 166 -7.37 -12.39 20.54
CA ALA A 166 -7.26 -12.33 22.00
C ALA A 166 -7.38 -13.71 22.67
N ALA A 167 -8.27 -14.57 22.17
CA ALA A 167 -8.41 -15.94 22.64
C ALA A 167 -7.21 -16.85 22.28
N ALA A 168 -6.41 -16.49 21.27
CA ALA A 168 -5.21 -17.22 20.85
C ALA A 168 -3.91 -16.66 21.46
N LEU A 169 -3.94 -15.43 22.02
CA LEU A 169 -2.77 -14.81 22.64
C LEU A 169 -2.13 -15.63 23.77
N PRO A 170 -2.88 -16.30 24.68
CA PRO A 170 -2.27 -17.09 25.74
C PRO A 170 -1.37 -18.21 25.19
N LEU A 171 -1.86 -18.96 24.20
CA LEU A 171 -1.06 -20.01 23.55
C LEU A 171 0.12 -19.43 22.79
N HIS A 172 -0.07 -18.30 22.10
CA HIS A 172 1.03 -17.62 21.37
C HIS A 172 2.16 -17.20 22.31
N LEU A 173 1.82 -16.57 23.44
CA LEU A 173 2.78 -16.15 24.46
C LEU A 173 3.51 -17.35 25.08
N MET A 174 2.75 -18.39 25.45
CA MET A 174 3.32 -19.62 26.01
C MET A 174 4.28 -20.29 25.02
N ALA A 175 3.91 -20.37 23.74
CA ALA A 175 4.76 -20.93 22.71
C ALA A 175 6.05 -20.11 22.50
N GLY A 176 5.95 -18.77 22.49
CA GLY A 176 7.11 -17.90 22.35
C GLY A 176 8.09 -18.03 23.52
N LEU A 177 7.59 -18.06 24.75
CA LEU A 177 8.42 -18.18 25.95
C LEU A 177 9.15 -19.54 26.03
N ASN A 178 8.44 -20.64 25.75
CA ASN A 178 9.07 -21.96 25.69
C ASN A 178 10.01 -22.11 24.47
N GLY A 179 9.76 -21.35 23.40
CA GLY A 179 10.62 -21.20 22.23
C GLY A 179 11.75 -20.17 22.39
N TYR A 180 12.14 -19.81 23.63
CA TYR A 180 13.17 -18.80 23.97
C TYR A 180 13.12 -17.48 23.17
N VAL A 181 11.92 -17.05 22.76
CA VAL A 181 11.74 -15.74 22.13
C VAL A 181 11.63 -14.69 23.24
N SER A 182 12.37 -13.60 23.10
CA SER A 182 12.35 -12.54 24.11
C SER A 182 10.98 -11.86 24.18
N LEU A 183 10.57 -11.42 25.38
CA LEU A 183 9.32 -10.67 25.56
C LEU A 183 9.33 -9.34 24.79
N VAL A 184 10.51 -8.75 24.58
CA VAL A 184 10.69 -7.51 23.81
C VAL A 184 10.35 -7.76 22.34
N ASP A 185 10.88 -8.83 21.74
CA ASP A 185 10.60 -9.19 20.34
C ASP A 185 9.11 -9.47 20.12
N ILE A 186 8.48 -10.20 21.05
CA ILE A 186 7.04 -10.46 21.00
C ILE A 186 6.26 -9.14 21.10
N GLY A 187 6.61 -8.27 22.04
CA GLY A 187 5.96 -6.97 22.23
C GLY A 187 6.04 -6.08 20.99
N ILE A 188 7.23 -5.93 20.40
CA ILE A 188 7.43 -5.14 19.18
C ILE A 188 6.67 -5.77 18.01
N SER A 189 6.64 -7.10 17.89
CA SER A 189 5.86 -7.77 16.84
C SER A 189 4.36 -7.45 16.92
N TYR A 190 3.78 -7.40 18.13
CA TYR A 190 2.38 -7.00 18.33
C TYR A 190 2.14 -5.54 17.96
N VAL A 191 3.06 -4.64 18.30
CA VAL A 191 2.98 -3.23 17.90
C VAL A 191 3.03 -3.09 16.38
N LEU A 192 3.90 -3.85 15.70
CA LEU A 192 3.96 -3.87 14.24
C LEU A 192 2.66 -4.39 13.62
N VAL A 193 2.12 -5.51 14.11
CA VAL A 193 0.85 -6.06 13.64
C VAL A 193 -0.28 -5.05 13.85
N ALA A 194 -0.31 -4.35 14.98
CA ALA A 194 -1.28 -3.30 15.25
C ALA A 194 -1.13 -2.11 14.30
N ALA A 195 0.11 -1.68 13.99
CA ALA A 195 0.38 -0.61 13.03
C ALA A 195 -0.07 -0.98 11.61
N ILE A 196 0.22 -2.21 11.16
CA ILE A 196 -0.23 -2.73 9.87
C ILE A 196 -1.76 -2.83 9.84
N ALA A 197 -2.39 -3.40 10.87
CA ALA A 197 -3.85 -3.48 10.97
C ALA A 197 -4.49 -2.09 10.91
N GLY A 198 -3.96 -1.12 11.67
CA GLY A 198 -4.41 0.27 11.65
C GLY A 198 -4.35 0.87 10.24
N CYS A 199 -3.21 0.70 9.55
CA CYS A 199 -3.03 1.17 8.18
C CYS A 199 -4.06 0.54 7.23
N LEU A 200 -4.21 -0.78 7.26
CA LEU A 200 -5.15 -1.52 6.42
C LEU A 200 -6.61 -1.16 6.72
N PHE A 201 -6.97 -0.95 7.99
CA PHE A 201 -8.33 -0.64 8.39
C PHE A 201 -8.72 0.79 8.00
N VAL A 202 -7.78 1.73 8.07
CA VAL A 202 -8.00 3.09 7.56
C VAL A 202 -8.08 3.09 6.04
N ALA A 203 -7.25 2.31 5.35
CA ALA A 203 -7.35 2.12 3.90
C ALA A 203 -8.71 1.52 3.48
N ALA A 204 -9.17 0.49 4.20
CA ALA A 204 -10.46 -0.15 4.00
C ALA A 204 -11.64 0.82 4.21
N THR A 205 -11.55 1.63 5.26
CA THR A 205 -12.52 2.71 5.55
C THR A 205 -12.56 3.72 4.41
N LEU A 206 -11.39 4.17 3.93
CA LEU A 206 -11.30 5.10 2.82
C LEU A 206 -11.90 4.52 1.53
N PHE A 207 -11.56 3.27 1.20
CA PHE A 207 -12.13 2.56 0.05
C PHE A 207 -13.66 2.49 0.13
N ALA A 208 -14.20 2.19 1.32
CA ALA A 208 -15.65 2.14 1.52
C ALA A 208 -16.31 3.52 1.34
N LEU A 209 -15.70 4.59 1.85
CA LEU A 209 -16.15 5.98 1.66
C LEU A 209 -16.02 6.50 0.22
N MET A 210 -15.24 5.82 -0.62
CA MET A 210 -15.16 6.08 -2.06
C MET A 210 -16.22 5.32 -2.86
N GLY A 211 -17.12 4.59 -2.20
CA GLY A 211 -18.19 3.80 -2.83
C GLY A 211 -17.91 2.30 -2.89
N GLY A 212 -16.77 1.86 -2.36
CA GLY A 212 -16.48 0.44 -2.16
C GLY A 212 -17.51 -0.19 -1.22
N SER A 213 -18.11 -1.31 -1.64
CA SER A 213 -19.12 -1.98 -0.81
C SER A 213 -18.98 -3.50 -0.78
N GLN A 214 -18.03 -4.03 -1.54
CA GLN A 214 -17.75 -5.45 -1.64
C GLN A 214 -16.61 -5.79 -0.70
N GLY A 215 -16.91 -6.20 0.53
CA GLY A 215 -15.88 -6.52 1.52
C GLY A 215 -14.97 -7.67 1.10
N TRP A 216 -15.49 -8.62 0.33
CA TRP A 216 -14.72 -9.76 -0.18
C TRP A 216 -13.58 -9.32 -1.13
N VAL A 217 -13.76 -8.24 -1.89
CA VAL A 217 -12.70 -7.70 -2.76
C VAL A 217 -11.52 -7.19 -1.92
N GLY A 218 -11.81 -6.48 -0.82
CA GLY A 218 -10.78 -6.03 0.10
C GLY A 218 -10.09 -7.19 0.82
N ALA A 219 -10.86 -8.21 1.23
CA ALA A 219 -10.32 -9.42 1.86
C ALA A 219 -9.34 -10.16 0.93
N ILE A 220 -9.72 -10.37 -0.34
CA ILE A 220 -8.84 -11.02 -1.33
C ILE A 220 -7.58 -10.18 -1.55
N ALA A 221 -7.70 -8.86 -1.69
CA ALA A 221 -6.54 -7.98 -1.89
C ALA A 221 -5.52 -8.07 -0.73
N VAL A 222 -6.02 -8.08 0.52
CA VAL A 222 -5.18 -8.27 1.71
C VAL A 222 -4.54 -9.65 1.72
N TRP A 223 -5.32 -10.71 1.47
CA TRP A 223 -4.83 -12.08 1.47
C TRP A 223 -3.78 -12.30 0.39
N SER A 224 -4.02 -11.83 -0.85
CA SER A 224 -3.05 -11.92 -1.94
C SER A 224 -1.78 -11.13 -1.65
N GLY A 225 -1.90 -9.92 -1.11
CA GLY A 225 -0.74 -9.11 -0.73
C GLY A 225 0.08 -9.79 0.37
N TYR A 226 -0.60 -10.37 1.37
CA TYR A 226 0.04 -11.12 2.45
C TYR A 226 0.75 -12.38 1.94
N VAL A 227 0.13 -13.15 1.05
CA VAL A 227 0.72 -14.37 0.46
C VAL A 227 1.92 -14.05 -0.42
N ILE A 228 1.86 -12.98 -1.22
CA ILE A 228 3.00 -12.51 -2.03
C ILE A 228 4.14 -12.09 -1.11
N PHE A 229 3.84 -11.29 -0.07
CA PHE A 229 4.84 -10.87 0.92
C PHE A 229 5.45 -12.07 1.65
N PHE A 230 4.63 -13.02 2.09
CA PHE A 230 5.10 -14.24 2.75
C PHE A 230 5.94 -15.12 1.84
N SER A 231 5.55 -15.27 0.57
CA SER A 231 6.32 -16.02 -0.43
C SER A 231 7.66 -15.35 -0.71
N ALA A 232 7.68 -14.02 -0.88
CA ALA A 232 8.91 -13.25 -1.03
C ALA A 232 9.79 -13.35 0.23
N TRP A 233 9.19 -13.29 1.42
CA TRP A 233 9.88 -13.48 2.69
C TRP A 233 10.53 -14.86 2.75
N GLN A 234 9.82 -15.93 2.37
CA GLN A 234 10.34 -17.28 2.34
C GLN A 234 11.42 -17.49 1.28
N SER A 235 11.27 -16.93 0.08
CA SER A 235 12.26 -17.06 -0.99
C SER A 235 13.59 -16.37 -0.68
N HIS A 236 13.54 -15.33 0.15
CA HIS A 236 14.73 -14.58 0.61
C HIS A 236 15.28 -15.09 1.93
N ARG A 237 14.60 -16.00 2.62
CA ARG A 237 15.30 -16.81 3.62
C ARG A 237 16.33 -17.63 2.84
N PRO A 238 17.64 -17.44 3.03
CA PRO A 238 18.54 -18.46 2.55
C PRO A 238 18.08 -19.76 3.21
N VAL A 239 17.97 -20.82 2.42
CA VAL A 239 17.66 -22.21 2.83
C VAL A 239 18.69 -22.74 3.87
N ARG A 240 19.51 -21.87 4.48
CA ARG A 240 20.63 -22.14 5.38
C ARG A 240 20.44 -21.61 6.82
N TYR A 241 19.30 -21.06 7.23
CA TYR A 241 19.04 -20.72 8.65
C TYR A 241 18.38 -21.87 9.43
N THR A 242 19.09 -22.99 9.56
CA THR A 242 19.01 -23.80 10.79
C THR A 242 20.25 -23.53 11.67
N TYR A 243 21.14 -22.61 11.28
CA TYR A 243 22.48 -22.53 11.87
C TYR A 243 22.91 -21.18 12.37
N GLY A 244 22.85 -21.06 13.70
CA GLY A 244 23.81 -20.32 14.49
C GLY A 244 23.67 -18.81 14.40
N ILE A 245 23.61 -18.18 15.56
CA ILE A 245 23.68 -16.73 15.70
C ILE A 245 24.97 -16.24 15.04
N ARG A 246 24.88 -15.75 13.79
CA ARG A 246 25.76 -14.73 13.20
C ARG A 246 25.18 -14.23 11.87
N SER A 247 25.00 -12.91 11.88
CA SER A 247 24.52 -11.98 10.86
C SER A 247 23.07 -12.13 10.39
N ILE A 248 22.20 -11.35 11.03
CA ILE A 248 20.87 -10.92 10.54
C ILE A 248 20.98 -10.23 9.15
N GLU A 249 22.20 -9.84 8.74
CA GLU A 249 22.56 -9.17 7.48
C GLU A 249 22.10 -9.89 6.19
N ARG A 250 21.69 -11.16 6.23
CA ARG A 250 21.20 -11.91 5.06
C ARG A 250 19.71 -12.28 5.10
N LEU A 251 18.94 -11.84 6.09
CA LEU A 251 17.51 -12.17 6.16
C LEU A 251 16.67 -11.40 5.14
N LEU A 252 17.11 -10.19 4.81
CA LEU A 252 16.64 -9.34 3.71
C LEU A 252 17.82 -8.42 3.40
N PRO A 253 18.41 -8.40 2.20
CA PRO A 253 19.26 -7.29 1.79
C PRO A 253 18.34 -6.10 1.50
N LEU A 254 17.58 -5.63 2.51
CA LEU A 254 16.98 -4.31 2.45
C LEU A 254 18.16 -3.35 2.33
N PRO A 255 18.22 -2.53 1.27
CA PRO A 255 19.26 -1.53 1.13
C PRO A 255 19.31 -0.66 2.38
N ASP A 256 20.51 -0.24 2.76
CA ASP A 256 20.68 0.73 3.85
C ASP A 256 19.86 1.98 3.52
N TRP A 257 19.08 2.46 4.50
CA TRP A 257 18.24 3.64 4.31
C TRP A 257 18.98 4.88 4.80
N TYR A 258 19.42 5.75 3.88
CA TYR A 258 20.30 6.90 4.16
C TYR A 258 21.56 6.55 4.99
N GLY A 259 22.03 5.31 4.84
CA GLY A 259 23.23 4.77 5.49
C GLY A 259 22.92 4.03 6.78
N LEU A 260 21.66 4.07 7.23
CA LEU A 260 21.19 3.28 8.35
C LEU A 260 21.00 1.83 7.91
N LYS A 261 21.77 0.94 8.52
CA LYS A 261 21.71 -0.52 8.31
C LYS A 261 20.46 -1.12 8.95
N ILE A 262 19.30 -0.88 8.36
CA ILE A 262 18.00 -1.38 8.88
C ILE A 262 18.05 -2.91 9.03
N SER A 263 18.70 -3.60 8.10
CA SER A 263 18.81 -5.07 8.06
C SER A 263 19.76 -5.67 9.10
N HIS A 264 20.45 -4.86 9.91
CA HIS A 264 21.43 -5.37 10.88
C HIS A 264 20.78 -5.97 12.14
N SER A 265 19.58 -5.53 12.51
CA SER A 265 18.84 -6.11 13.65
C SER A 265 17.35 -6.25 13.36
N ILE A 266 16.72 -7.29 13.94
CA ILE A 266 15.28 -7.51 13.83
C ILE A 266 14.51 -6.33 14.43
N GLU A 267 14.98 -5.78 15.55
CA GLU A 267 14.40 -4.62 16.21
C GLU A 267 14.35 -3.40 15.28
N MET A 268 15.42 -3.14 14.51
CA MET A 268 15.47 -2.03 13.56
C MET A 268 14.48 -2.23 12.40
N ILE A 269 14.38 -3.45 11.86
CA ILE A 269 13.39 -3.78 10.83
C ILE A 269 11.97 -3.55 11.35
N LEU A 270 11.68 -4.05 12.55
CA LEU A 270 10.36 -3.93 13.15
C LEU A 270 10.02 -2.46 13.46
N LEU A 271 10.96 -1.71 14.04
CA LEU A 271 10.80 -0.27 14.32
C LEU A 271 10.58 0.54 13.05
N PHE A 272 11.40 0.29 12.02
CA PHE A 272 11.24 0.93 10.72
C PHE A 272 9.86 0.63 10.10
N GLY A 273 9.40 -0.62 10.23
CA GLY A 273 8.06 -1.03 9.85
C GLY A 273 6.98 -0.24 10.59
N VAL A 274 7.07 -0.14 11.92
CA VAL A 274 6.11 0.62 12.76
C VAL A 274 6.04 2.08 12.32
N ILE A 275 7.19 2.74 12.13
CA ILE A 275 7.24 4.15 11.70
C ILE A 275 6.61 4.30 10.31
N THR A 276 6.92 3.40 9.39
CA THR A 276 6.41 3.43 8.02
C THR A 276 4.89 3.26 7.97
N PHE A 277 4.34 2.24 8.63
CA PHE A 277 2.90 2.01 8.67
C PHE A 277 2.15 3.09 9.47
N SER A 278 2.77 3.66 10.52
CA SER A 278 2.19 4.78 11.25
C SER A 278 2.10 6.05 10.39
N THR A 279 3.14 6.33 9.61
CA THR A 279 3.18 7.46 8.67
C THR A 279 2.15 7.29 7.55
N ALA A 280 2.04 6.10 6.99
CA ALA A 280 1.01 5.77 6.01
C ALA A 280 -0.40 5.91 6.60
N THR A 281 -0.62 5.40 7.81
CA THR A 281 -1.90 5.52 8.54
C THR A 281 -2.28 6.97 8.73
N PHE A 282 -1.34 7.84 9.08
CA PHE A 282 -1.59 9.28 9.25
C PHE A 282 -2.15 9.93 7.96
N TRP A 283 -1.51 9.69 6.81
CA TRP A 283 -1.96 10.26 5.54
C TRP A 283 -3.28 9.68 5.05
N LEU A 284 -3.47 8.37 5.20
CA LEU A 284 -4.74 7.71 4.89
C LEU A 284 -5.87 8.21 5.80
N TRP A 285 -5.57 8.44 7.09
CA TRP A 285 -6.54 8.94 8.06
C TRP A 285 -7.01 10.35 7.73
N GLN A 286 -6.08 11.25 7.34
CA GLN A 286 -6.45 12.57 6.86
C GLN A 286 -7.40 12.51 5.65
N SER A 287 -7.12 11.60 4.72
CA SER A 287 -7.92 11.38 3.51
C SER A 287 -9.31 10.83 3.85
N ALA A 288 -9.39 9.82 4.72
CA ALA A 288 -10.65 9.21 5.16
C ALA A 288 -11.52 10.21 5.93
N ASN A 289 -10.94 10.95 6.89
CA ASN A 289 -11.64 11.96 7.67
C ASN A 289 -12.16 13.11 6.78
N ARG A 290 -11.37 13.53 5.77
CA ARG A 290 -11.82 14.53 4.79
C ARG A 290 -12.98 14.01 3.95
N ARG A 291 -12.85 12.81 3.40
CA ARG A 291 -13.90 12.18 2.57
C ARG A 291 -15.19 11.95 3.34
N PHE A 292 -15.10 11.60 4.62
CA PHE A 292 -16.26 11.44 5.50
C PHE A 292 -17.03 12.76 5.69
N ARG A 293 -16.32 13.89 5.85
CA ARG A 293 -16.94 15.23 6.02
C ARG A 293 -17.48 15.80 4.71
N LYS A 294 -16.77 15.60 3.60
CA LYS A 294 -17.07 16.17 2.29
C LYS A 294 -17.15 15.06 1.22
N PRO A 295 -18.28 14.35 1.10
CA PRO A 295 -18.40 13.21 0.18
C PRO A 295 -18.39 13.59 -1.31
N THR A 296 -18.61 14.86 -1.65
CA THR A 296 -18.61 15.35 -3.04
C THR A 296 -17.28 15.97 -3.48
N ALA A 297 -16.38 16.27 -2.55
CA ALA A 297 -15.06 16.82 -2.84
C ALA A 297 -14.09 15.75 -3.35
N THR A 298 -12.94 16.17 -3.88
CA THR A 298 -11.82 15.26 -4.17
C THR A 298 -11.42 14.45 -2.93
N VAL A 299 -10.69 13.35 -3.07
CA VAL A 299 -10.29 12.52 -1.91
C VAL A 299 -9.22 13.25 -1.09
N ILE A 300 -8.22 13.80 -1.78
CA ILE A 300 -7.10 14.54 -1.18
C ILE A 300 -7.13 16.01 -1.65
N SER A 301 -6.72 16.95 -0.80
CA SER A 301 -6.56 18.35 -1.20
C SER A 301 -5.22 18.57 -1.90
N LYS A 302 -5.12 19.57 -2.77
CA LYS A 302 -3.86 19.84 -3.49
C LYS A 302 -2.69 20.07 -2.54
N ARG A 303 -2.90 20.82 -1.46
CA ARG A 303 -1.88 21.04 -0.43
C ARG A 303 -1.44 19.74 0.26
N GLN A 304 -2.39 18.87 0.61
CA GLN A 304 -2.05 17.56 1.18
C GLN A 304 -1.26 16.71 0.20
N SER A 305 -1.60 16.73 -1.09
CA SER A 305 -0.85 15.97 -2.10
C SER A 305 0.63 16.38 -2.17
N TYR A 306 0.93 17.68 -2.11
CA TYR A 306 2.32 18.17 -2.15
C TYR A 306 3.15 17.64 -0.97
N LEU A 307 2.57 17.66 0.23
CA LEU A 307 3.24 17.15 1.43
C LEU A 307 3.35 15.63 1.41
N MET A 308 2.32 14.93 0.93
CA MET A 308 2.33 13.48 0.78
C MET A 308 3.40 13.03 -0.22
N THR A 309 3.52 13.71 -1.36
CA THR A 309 4.56 13.43 -2.37
C THR A 309 5.95 13.68 -1.81
N ALA A 310 6.18 14.81 -1.14
CA ALA A 310 7.47 15.07 -0.50
C ALA A 310 7.83 13.98 0.53
N CYS A 311 6.86 13.54 1.34
CA CYS A 311 7.05 12.46 2.31
C CYS A 311 7.34 11.11 1.63
N PHE A 312 6.62 10.80 0.55
CA PHE A 312 6.80 9.56 -0.21
C PHE A 312 8.19 9.48 -0.83
N GLU A 313 8.65 10.57 -1.46
CA GLU A 313 9.95 10.66 -2.10
C GLU A 313 11.10 10.59 -1.09
N LEU A 314 10.96 11.25 0.06
CA LEU A 314 11.93 11.16 1.15
C LEU A 314 12.05 9.72 1.66
N TRP A 315 10.95 8.97 1.72
CA TRP A 315 10.99 7.56 2.11
C TRP A 315 11.68 6.68 1.06
N LEU A 316 11.34 6.87 -0.22
CA LEU A 316 11.88 6.07 -1.32
C LEU A 316 13.39 6.31 -1.55
N LEU A 317 13.81 7.57 -1.57
CA LEU A 317 15.20 7.93 -1.86
C LEU A 317 16.17 7.38 -0.82
N GLY A 318 15.74 7.22 0.43
CA GLY A 318 16.59 6.65 1.46
C GLY A 318 17.16 5.28 1.09
N PHE A 319 16.40 4.44 0.39
CA PHE A 319 16.87 3.11 -0.03
C PHE A 319 17.85 3.13 -1.20
N VAL A 320 17.98 4.25 -1.90
CA VAL A 320 18.65 4.32 -3.20
C VAL A 320 19.88 5.22 -3.18
N VAL A 321 19.93 6.22 -2.29
CA VAL A 321 21.07 7.14 -2.19
C VAL A 321 22.41 6.42 -1.93
N ASN A 322 22.40 5.31 -1.20
CA ASN A 322 23.61 4.53 -0.94
C ASN A 322 24.09 3.67 -2.12
N SER A 323 23.31 3.56 -3.19
CA SER A 323 23.69 2.72 -4.35
C SER A 323 24.81 3.34 -5.20
N ILE A 324 25.34 4.50 -4.81
CA ILE A 324 26.39 5.23 -5.55
C ILE A 324 27.76 4.54 -5.39
N THR A 325 27.97 3.77 -4.31
CA THR A 325 29.30 3.28 -3.90
C THR A 325 29.57 1.79 -4.19
N TRP A 326 28.62 1.03 -4.75
CA TRP A 326 28.74 -0.43 -4.84
C TRP A 326 29.02 -0.91 -6.28
N ASN A 327 29.87 -1.94 -6.37
CA ASN A 327 30.38 -2.71 -7.52
C ASN A 327 29.56 -2.70 -8.83
N GLU A 328 30.22 -3.02 -9.97
CA GLU A 328 29.67 -3.04 -11.35
C GLU A 328 28.29 -3.73 -11.55
N TRP A 329 27.88 -4.60 -10.62
CA TRP A 329 26.60 -5.31 -10.60
C TRP A 329 25.41 -4.50 -10.05
N GLN A 330 25.64 -3.36 -9.39
CA GLN A 330 24.61 -2.53 -8.74
C GLN A 330 24.54 -1.12 -9.34
N ARG A 331 24.32 -1.03 -10.65
CA ARG A 331 24.25 0.26 -11.34
C ARG A 331 23.08 1.13 -10.84
N PRO A 332 23.30 2.41 -10.51
CA PRO A 332 22.24 3.34 -10.06
C PRO A 332 21.02 3.40 -10.98
N ILE A 333 21.22 3.21 -12.29
CA ILE A 333 20.16 3.18 -13.31
C ILE A 333 19.07 2.11 -13.05
N HIS A 334 19.43 0.98 -12.43
CA HIS A 334 18.45 -0.07 -12.10
C HIS A 334 17.55 0.34 -10.92
N TYR A 335 18.12 0.99 -9.91
CA TYR A 335 17.32 1.54 -8.80
C TYR A 335 16.42 2.67 -9.26
N GLN A 336 16.89 3.49 -10.22
CA GLN A 336 16.08 4.52 -10.85
C GLN A 336 14.83 3.94 -11.52
N MET A 337 14.94 2.79 -12.19
CA MET A 337 13.78 2.11 -12.78
C MET A 337 12.73 1.74 -11.73
N ILE A 338 13.15 1.18 -10.59
CA ILE A 338 12.25 0.82 -9.50
C ILE A 338 11.55 2.08 -8.94
N LEU A 339 12.29 3.17 -8.77
CA LEU A 339 11.74 4.46 -8.35
C LEU A 339 10.72 5.02 -9.33
N LEU A 340 11.00 4.99 -10.64
CA LEU A 340 10.04 5.45 -11.66
C LEU A 340 8.76 4.60 -11.67
N PHE A 341 8.87 3.29 -11.41
CA PHE A 341 7.70 2.41 -11.30
C PHE A 341 6.87 2.72 -10.05
N ALA A 342 7.53 2.91 -8.91
CA ALA A 342 6.87 3.35 -7.68
C ALA A 342 6.18 4.72 -7.87
N ASN A 343 6.86 5.66 -8.54
CA ASN A 343 6.33 6.97 -8.85
C ASN A 343 5.16 6.94 -9.83
N LEU A 344 5.18 6.08 -10.85
CA LEU A 344 4.02 5.90 -11.71
C LEU A 344 2.80 5.46 -10.90
N GLY A 345 2.95 4.48 -10.01
CA GLY A 345 1.88 4.04 -9.10
C GLY A 345 1.37 5.19 -8.22
N TRP A 346 2.28 5.97 -7.65
CA TRP A 346 1.96 7.15 -6.84
C TRP A 346 1.18 8.22 -7.63
N PHE A 347 1.62 8.55 -8.85
CA PHE A 347 0.95 9.53 -9.69
C PHE A 347 -0.40 9.04 -10.21
N LEU A 348 -0.57 7.75 -10.51
CA LEU A 348 -1.88 7.19 -10.82
C LEU A 348 -2.84 7.34 -9.64
N PHE A 349 -2.36 7.09 -8.41
CA PHE A 349 -3.13 7.34 -7.20
C PHE A 349 -3.50 8.83 -7.04
N LEU A 350 -2.54 9.75 -7.19
CA LEU A 350 -2.80 11.19 -7.10
C LEU A 350 -3.77 11.68 -8.15
N ILE A 351 -3.65 11.22 -9.40
CA ILE A 351 -4.55 11.56 -10.49
C ILE A 351 -5.97 11.12 -10.14
N ALA A 352 -6.16 9.90 -9.64
CA ALA A 352 -7.46 9.42 -9.20
C ALA A 352 -8.00 10.20 -7.97
N ALA A 353 -7.14 10.57 -7.04
CA ALA A 353 -7.52 11.24 -5.79
C ALA A 353 -7.80 12.75 -5.93
N LEU A 354 -7.14 13.42 -6.88
CA LEU A 354 -7.19 14.87 -7.07
C LEU A 354 -8.09 15.31 -8.23
N SER A 355 -8.39 14.45 -9.21
CA SER A 355 -9.15 14.86 -10.39
C SER A 355 -10.62 15.10 -10.07
N PRO A 356 -11.13 16.35 -10.13
CA PRO A 356 -12.54 16.61 -9.88
C PRO A 356 -13.43 16.05 -11.00
N HIS A 357 -14.64 15.68 -10.61
CA HIS A 357 -15.69 15.26 -11.53
C HIS A 357 -16.32 16.44 -12.29
N ARG A 358 -17.04 16.14 -13.38
CA ARG A 358 -17.67 17.13 -14.26
C ARG A 358 -18.41 18.26 -13.54
N GLN A 359 -19.27 17.98 -12.55
CA GLN A 359 -20.06 19.03 -11.88
C GLN A 359 -19.17 20.07 -11.20
N ALA A 360 -18.19 19.62 -10.40
CA ALA A 360 -17.23 20.51 -9.75
C ALA A 360 -16.44 21.38 -10.76
N LEU A 361 -16.07 20.80 -11.92
CA LEU A 361 -15.41 21.55 -12.99
C LEU A 361 -16.32 22.59 -13.66
N LEU A 362 -17.60 22.26 -13.85
CA LEU A 362 -18.58 23.19 -14.42
C LEU A 362 -18.80 24.38 -13.49
N ASP A 363 -18.99 24.10 -12.20
CA ASP A 363 -19.18 25.12 -11.18
C ASP A 363 -17.93 26.01 -11.10
N TRP A 364 -16.75 25.40 -11.06
CA TRP A 364 -15.49 26.13 -11.12
C TRP A 364 -15.35 27.02 -12.37
N ALA A 365 -15.66 26.47 -13.55
CA ALA A 365 -15.55 27.21 -14.81
C ALA A 365 -16.50 28.43 -14.86
N ARG A 366 -17.70 28.31 -14.28
CA ARG A 366 -18.68 29.40 -14.14
C ARG A 366 -18.21 30.48 -13.15
N TYR A 367 -17.85 30.08 -11.93
CA TYR A 367 -17.37 31.01 -10.89
C TYR A 367 -16.12 31.77 -11.32
N ARG A 368 -15.23 31.12 -12.08
CA ARG A 368 -14.05 31.76 -12.65
C ARG A 368 -14.43 32.93 -13.57
N GLN A 369 -15.39 32.75 -14.47
CA GLN A 369 -15.77 33.81 -15.41
C GLN A 369 -16.39 35.01 -14.70
N GLN A 370 -17.22 34.77 -13.67
CA GLN A 370 -17.78 35.84 -12.84
C GLN A 370 -16.69 36.65 -12.14
N LYS A 371 -15.76 35.98 -11.42
CA LYS A 371 -14.65 36.68 -10.74
C LYS A 371 -13.72 37.42 -11.69
N MET A 372 -13.46 36.87 -12.88
CA MET A 372 -12.63 37.55 -13.90
C MET A 372 -13.32 38.76 -14.52
N ALA A 373 -14.64 38.77 -14.63
CA ALA A 373 -15.39 39.95 -15.06
C ALA A 373 -15.30 41.08 -14.02
N GLU A 374 -15.33 40.75 -12.73
CA GLU A 374 -15.28 41.72 -11.63
C GLU A 374 -13.88 42.30 -11.35
N GLN A 375 -12.80 41.54 -11.56
CA GLN A 375 -11.42 41.96 -11.23
C GLN A 375 -10.48 41.96 -12.44
N HIS A 376 -10.43 43.09 -13.17
CA HIS A 376 -9.66 43.23 -14.42
C HIS A 376 -8.11 43.20 -14.27
N ARG A 377 -7.52 43.62 -13.14
CA ARG A 377 -6.05 43.74 -12.98
C ARG A 377 -5.35 42.58 -12.24
N THR A 378 -6.06 41.80 -11.42
CA THR A 378 -5.46 40.72 -10.57
C THR A 378 -5.80 39.29 -11.02
N GLY A 379 -6.57 39.12 -12.10
CA GLY A 379 -7.15 37.83 -12.50
C GLY A 379 -6.16 36.70 -12.79
N ARG A 380 -4.95 36.97 -13.31
CA ARG A 380 -3.96 35.93 -13.62
C ARG A 380 -3.31 35.33 -12.38
N LYS A 381 -2.99 36.16 -11.37
CA LYS A 381 -2.42 35.69 -10.09
C LYS A 381 -3.44 34.86 -9.32
N LEU A 382 -4.69 35.33 -9.27
CA LEU A 382 -5.82 34.60 -8.71
C LEU A 382 -6.06 33.26 -9.41
N LEU A 383 -5.93 33.19 -10.74
CA LEU A 383 -6.07 31.95 -11.49
C LEU A 383 -4.99 30.92 -11.14
N ILE A 384 -3.72 31.33 -11.10
CA ILE A 384 -2.62 30.42 -10.75
C ILE A 384 -2.78 29.93 -9.32
N GLN A 385 -3.10 30.83 -8.38
CA GLN A 385 -3.36 30.47 -6.99
C GLN A 385 -4.50 29.45 -6.87
N ASP A 386 -5.58 29.65 -7.61
CA ASP A 386 -6.74 28.76 -7.61
C ASP A 386 -6.47 27.43 -8.33
N LEU A 387 -5.62 27.40 -9.36
CA LEU A 387 -5.18 26.14 -9.98
C LEU A 387 -4.22 25.36 -9.06
N CYS A 388 -3.37 26.05 -8.30
CA CYS A 388 -2.42 25.43 -7.37
C CYS A 388 -3.10 24.93 -6.08
N LEU A 389 -4.11 25.64 -5.59
CA LEU A 389 -4.70 25.37 -4.26
C LEU A 389 -6.20 25.02 -4.30
N GLY A 390 -6.93 25.47 -5.31
CA GLY A 390 -8.37 25.30 -5.42
C GLY A 390 -8.79 23.84 -5.64
N GLU A 391 -9.78 23.40 -4.88
CA GLU A 391 -10.22 21.99 -4.85
C GLU A 391 -11.08 21.60 -6.06
N SER A 392 -11.83 22.55 -6.61
CA SER A 392 -12.74 22.33 -7.75
C SER A 392 -12.06 22.56 -9.11
N SER A 393 -10.84 23.10 -9.09
CA SER A 393 -10.10 23.43 -10.31
C SER A 393 -9.39 22.19 -10.89
N PRO A 394 -9.12 22.15 -12.21
CA PRO A 394 -8.49 21.01 -12.87
C PRO A 394 -7.23 20.53 -12.14
N ALA A 395 -7.01 19.22 -12.09
CA ALA A 395 -5.90 18.64 -11.34
C ALA A 395 -4.54 18.75 -12.03
N VAL A 396 -4.50 19.05 -13.33
CA VAL A 396 -3.28 19.00 -14.17
C VAL A 396 -2.12 19.82 -13.59
N LEU A 397 -2.36 21.08 -13.19
CA LEU A 397 -1.30 21.91 -12.61
C LEU A 397 -0.84 21.39 -11.25
N ALA A 398 -1.75 20.84 -10.44
CA ALA A 398 -1.39 20.24 -9.16
C ALA A 398 -0.55 18.96 -9.35
N ILE A 399 -0.85 18.15 -10.36
CA ILE A 399 -0.02 17.00 -10.73
C ILE A 399 1.35 17.46 -11.22
N ALA A 400 1.43 18.54 -12.02
CA ALA A 400 2.71 19.11 -12.44
C ALA A 400 3.57 19.58 -11.26
N LEU A 401 2.97 20.19 -10.23
CA LEU A 401 3.68 20.59 -9.02
C LEU A 401 4.14 19.38 -8.19
N ASN A 402 3.31 18.35 -8.04
CA ASN A 402 3.74 17.10 -7.40
C ASN A 402 4.88 16.44 -8.17
N LEU A 403 4.84 16.45 -9.51
CA LEU A 403 5.93 15.95 -10.35
C LEU A 403 7.21 16.75 -10.16
N ALA A 404 7.14 18.06 -10.00
CA ALA A 404 8.33 18.87 -9.68
C ALA A 404 8.90 18.50 -8.31
N ILE A 405 8.04 18.31 -7.29
CA ILE A 405 8.45 17.88 -5.95
C ILE A 405 9.14 16.50 -5.99
N ALA A 406 8.66 15.59 -6.84
CA ALA A 406 9.25 14.26 -7.06
C ALA A 406 10.56 14.30 -7.85
N ALA A 407 10.57 15.03 -8.96
CA ALA A 407 11.70 15.05 -9.89
C ALA A 407 12.92 15.78 -9.30
N VAL A 408 12.75 16.84 -8.51
CA VAL A 408 13.88 17.64 -8.00
C VAL A 408 14.85 16.81 -7.14
N PRO A 409 14.42 16.12 -6.07
CA PRO A 409 15.31 15.26 -5.29
C PRO A 409 15.93 14.13 -6.12
N MET A 410 15.17 13.56 -7.04
CA MET A 410 15.64 12.50 -7.93
C MET A 410 16.73 12.98 -8.89
N LEU A 411 16.59 14.18 -9.47
CA LEU A 411 17.59 14.80 -10.34
C LEU A 411 18.85 15.18 -9.57
N ILE A 412 18.74 15.61 -8.30
CA ILE A 412 19.90 15.83 -7.42
C ILE A 412 20.66 14.52 -7.20
N TRP A 413 19.94 13.42 -6.96
CA TRP A 413 20.57 12.09 -6.86
C TRP A 413 21.24 11.67 -8.18
N VAL A 414 20.58 11.83 -9.33
CA VAL A 414 21.16 11.54 -10.65
C VAL A 414 22.41 12.39 -10.93
N ALA A 415 22.42 13.65 -10.50
CA ALA A 415 23.58 14.54 -10.67
C ALA A 415 24.82 14.10 -9.88
N SER A 416 24.66 13.23 -8.87
CA SER A 416 25.77 12.68 -8.09
C SER A 416 26.46 11.47 -8.74
N TRP A 417 25.98 11.00 -9.90
CA TRP A 417 26.51 9.81 -10.56
C TRP A 417 27.80 10.12 -11.33
N THR A 418 28.71 9.16 -11.38
CA THR A 418 30.03 9.30 -12.02
C THR A 418 30.02 9.01 -13.52
N ASN A 419 29.06 8.21 -14.01
CA ASN A 419 28.98 7.82 -15.41
C ASN A 419 28.11 8.80 -16.22
N ALA A 420 28.75 9.64 -17.03
CA ALA A 420 28.08 10.68 -17.83
C ALA A 420 26.99 10.11 -18.76
N ARG A 421 27.22 8.95 -19.39
CA ARG A 421 26.24 8.34 -20.30
C ARG A 421 24.99 7.86 -19.55
N GLU A 422 25.17 7.26 -18.37
CA GLU A 422 24.05 6.83 -17.53
C GLU A 422 23.31 8.04 -16.94
N GLN A 423 24.03 9.10 -16.58
CA GLN A 423 23.45 10.35 -16.08
C GLN A 423 22.54 11.01 -17.14
N GLU A 424 22.99 11.11 -18.39
CA GLU A 424 22.17 11.65 -19.49
C GLU A 424 20.90 10.83 -19.71
N GLN A 425 21.03 9.50 -19.77
CA GLN A 425 19.90 8.59 -19.93
C GLN A 425 18.93 8.66 -18.75
N ALA A 426 19.46 8.79 -17.54
CA ALA A 426 18.69 8.94 -16.32
C ALA A 426 17.85 10.23 -16.33
N VAL A 427 18.43 11.36 -16.71
CA VAL A 427 17.70 12.64 -16.83
C VAL A 427 16.58 12.53 -17.87
N LEU A 428 16.87 11.95 -19.04
CA LEU A 428 15.87 11.74 -20.09
C LEU A 428 14.73 10.82 -19.61
N SER A 429 15.03 9.78 -18.84
CA SER A 429 14.00 8.87 -18.29
C SER A 429 13.04 9.58 -17.33
N VAL A 430 13.53 10.51 -16.51
CA VAL A 430 12.72 11.31 -15.58
C VAL A 430 11.82 12.26 -16.37
N LEU A 431 12.37 12.95 -17.38
CA LEU A 431 11.62 13.87 -18.22
C LEU A 431 10.48 13.17 -18.97
N LEU A 432 10.78 12.03 -19.60
CA LEU A 432 9.78 11.21 -20.30
C LEU A 432 8.71 10.66 -19.36
N SER A 433 9.09 10.20 -18.17
CA SER A 433 8.12 9.69 -17.19
C SER A 433 7.22 10.80 -16.65
N ALA A 434 7.77 12.00 -16.44
CA ALA A 434 7.01 13.16 -16.01
C ALA A 434 6.01 13.62 -17.09
N THR A 435 6.42 13.64 -18.37
CA THR A 435 5.50 13.97 -19.47
C THR A 435 4.38 12.95 -19.62
N ILE A 436 4.67 11.64 -19.47
CA ILE A 436 3.64 10.59 -19.45
C ILE A 436 2.65 10.81 -18.31
N ALA A 437 3.12 11.07 -17.09
CA ALA A 437 2.24 11.30 -15.95
C ALA A 437 1.30 12.51 -16.19
N LEU A 438 1.81 13.58 -16.81
CA LEU A 438 0.98 14.73 -17.22
C LEU A 438 -0.01 14.38 -18.33
N MET A 439 0.39 13.58 -19.32
CA MET A 439 -0.51 13.10 -20.37
C MET A 439 -1.66 12.29 -19.76
N ILE A 440 -1.36 11.36 -18.84
CA ILE A 440 -2.38 10.58 -18.14
C ILE A 440 -3.29 11.49 -17.32
N ALA A 441 -2.75 12.50 -16.63
CA ALA A 441 -3.54 13.45 -15.85
C ALA A 441 -4.49 14.28 -16.74
N THR A 442 -4.00 14.81 -17.86
CA THR A 442 -4.83 15.58 -18.81
C THR A 442 -5.91 14.72 -19.46
N LEU A 443 -5.56 13.50 -19.88
CA LEU A 443 -6.49 12.56 -20.48
C LEU A 443 -7.59 12.15 -19.49
N THR A 444 -7.20 11.82 -18.25
CA THR A 444 -8.15 11.52 -17.16
C THR A 444 -9.12 12.67 -16.95
N GLN A 445 -8.61 13.90 -16.86
CA GLN A 445 -9.44 15.09 -16.68
C GLN A 445 -10.42 15.30 -17.83
N LEU A 446 -9.99 15.06 -19.08
CA LEU A 446 -10.84 15.13 -20.28
C LEU A 446 -11.96 14.09 -20.25
N ILE A 447 -11.66 12.84 -19.87
CA ILE A 447 -12.65 11.75 -19.76
C ILE A 447 -13.65 12.04 -18.63
N LEU A 448 -13.16 12.50 -17.47
CA LEU A 448 -14.02 12.86 -16.33
C LEU A 448 -14.95 14.05 -16.62
N MET A 449 -14.64 14.86 -17.63
CA MET A 449 -15.49 15.96 -18.08
C MET A 449 -16.63 15.51 -19.03
N GLN A 450 -16.59 14.28 -19.54
CA GLN A 450 -17.62 13.73 -20.41
C GLN A 450 -18.98 13.59 -19.69
N ARG A 451 -20.08 13.61 -20.46
CA ARG A 451 -21.46 13.54 -19.94
C ARG A 451 -21.89 12.13 -19.44
N SER A 452 -20.99 11.14 -19.45
CA SER A 452 -21.31 9.77 -19.05
C SER A 452 -21.39 9.60 -17.52
N ALA A 453 -22.38 8.83 -17.05
CA ALA A 453 -22.48 8.38 -15.65
C ALA A 453 -21.34 7.42 -15.27
N LYS A 454 -20.82 6.64 -16.24
CA LYS A 454 -19.75 5.64 -16.03
C LYS A 454 -18.35 6.20 -16.32
N ARG A 455 -18.19 7.52 -16.38
CA ARG A 455 -16.91 8.20 -16.73
C ARG A 455 -15.70 7.73 -15.94
N SER A 456 -15.84 7.37 -14.67
CA SER A 456 -14.73 6.88 -13.84
C SER A 456 -14.25 5.51 -14.31
N ILE A 457 -15.18 4.62 -14.70
CA ILE A 457 -14.86 3.30 -15.26
C ILE A 457 -14.17 3.47 -16.62
N TRP A 458 -14.67 4.38 -17.46
CA TRP A 458 -14.03 4.70 -18.74
C TRP A 458 -12.62 5.26 -18.56
N ALA A 459 -12.41 6.17 -17.62
CA ALA A 459 -11.09 6.72 -17.33
C ALA A 459 -10.12 5.60 -16.93
N VAL A 460 -10.49 4.76 -15.95
CA VAL A 460 -9.66 3.62 -15.51
C VAL A 460 -9.39 2.66 -16.67
N SER A 461 -10.41 2.27 -17.44
CA SER A 461 -10.27 1.29 -18.52
C SER A 461 -9.36 1.80 -19.64
N VAL A 462 -9.51 3.07 -20.05
CA VAL A 462 -8.69 3.68 -21.10
C VAL A 462 -7.24 3.82 -20.64
N ILE A 463 -7.00 4.30 -19.42
CA ILE A 463 -5.64 4.44 -18.87
C ILE A 463 -4.96 3.07 -18.74
N LEU A 464 -5.69 2.07 -18.22
CA LEU A 464 -5.17 0.72 -18.07
C LEU A 464 -4.82 0.09 -19.42
N ALA A 465 -5.70 0.23 -20.41
CA ALA A 465 -5.43 -0.23 -21.78
C ALA A 465 -4.21 0.48 -22.37
N LEU A 466 -4.07 1.79 -22.16
CA LEU A 466 -2.95 2.58 -22.65
C LEU A 466 -1.60 2.20 -22.00
N LEU A 467 -1.60 1.76 -20.74
CA LEU A 467 -0.39 1.34 -20.03
C LEU A 467 -0.02 -0.13 -20.30
N ILE A 468 -1.01 -1.02 -20.39
CA ILE A 468 -0.80 -2.47 -20.41
C ILE A 468 -0.84 -3.06 -21.82
N LEU A 469 -1.71 -2.57 -22.70
CA LEU A 469 -1.88 -3.16 -24.03
C LEU A 469 -0.61 -3.03 -24.90
N PRO A 470 0.07 -1.85 -24.95
CA PRO A 470 1.27 -1.73 -25.78
C PRO A 470 2.39 -2.73 -25.43
N PRO A 471 2.83 -2.91 -24.17
CA PRO A 471 3.89 -3.88 -23.88
C PRO A 471 3.46 -5.32 -24.16
N ILE A 472 2.19 -5.67 -23.96
CA ILE A 472 1.67 -7.01 -24.31
C ILE A 472 1.76 -7.21 -25.83
N LEU A 473 1.24 -6.29 -26.63
CA LEU A 473 1.27 -6.42 -28.10
C LEU A 473 2.70 -6.47 -28.64
N LEU A 474 3.60 -5.65 -28.11
CA LEU A 474 5.01 -5.68 -28.51
C LEU A 474 5.67 -7.00 -28.13
N SER A 475 5.39 -7.55 -26.95
CA SER A 475 5.90 -8.85 -26.52
C SER A 475 5.41 -9.99 -27.42
N LEU A 476 4.14 -9.96 -27.85
CA LEU A 476 3.54 -10.97 -28.73
C LEU A 476 4.14 -10.97 -30.14
N VAL A 477 4.52 -9.80 -30.66
CA VAL A 477 5.18 -9.64 -31.97
C VAL A 477 6.67 -10.01 -31.90
N GLY A 478 7.16 -10.50 -30.74
CA GLY A 478 8.57 -10.81 -30.52
C GLY A 478 9.45 -9.55 -30.34
N GLY A 479 8.82 -8.38 -30.26
CA GLY A 479 9.43 -7.11 -29.93
C GLY A 479 9.78 -7.07 -28.45
N TRP A 480 10.99 -7.54 -28.12
CA TRP A 480 11.60 -7.24 -26.83
C TRP A 480 12.24 -5.86 -26.89
N TYR A 481 12.33 -5.16 -25.75
CA TYR A 481 12.87 -3.81 -25.68
C TYR A 481 14.28 -3.66 -26.27
N ALA A 482 15.09 -4.72 -26.23
CA ALA A 482 16.41 -4.76 -26.86
C ALA A 482 16.36 -4.87 -28.41
N LYS A 483 15.29 -5.42 -28.97
CA LYS A 483 15.12 -5.64 -30.42
C LYS A 483 14.32 -4.53 -31.12
N SER A 484 13.34 -3.95 -30.44
CA SER A 484 12.47 -2.90 -31.00
C SER A 484 12.33 -1.68 -30.09
N PRO A 485 13.45 -1.03 -29.72
CA PRO A 485 13.45 0.03 -28.72
C PRO A 485 12.60 1.26 -29.12
N LEU A 486 12.57 1.58 -30.42
CA LEU A 486 11.73 2.66 -30.96
C LEU A 486 10.24 2.45 -30.70
N ALA A 487 9.75 1.22 -30.83
CA ALA A 487 8.34 0.91 -30.61
C ALA A 487 7.94 1.08 -29.12
N PHE A 488 8.89 0.85 -28.21
CA PHE A 488 8.69 1.09 -26.78
C PHE A 488 8.68 2.60 -26.46
N LEU A 489 9.49 3.45 -27.11
CA LEU A 489 9.47 4.91 -26.90
C LEU A 489 8.09 5.56 -27.09
N TRP A 490 7.28 5.01 -27.98
CA TRP A 490 5.93 5.51 -28.28
C TRP A 490 4.84 4.89 -27.42
N SER A 491 5.17 3.89 -26.60
CA SER A 491 4.27 3.35 -25.59
C SER A 491 4.28 4.24 -24.35
N LEU A 492 3.18 4.26 -23.59
CA LEU A 492 3.13 4.95 -22.29
C LEU A 492 3.83 4.14 -21.17
N THR A 493 4.79 3.27 -21.53
CA THR A 493 5.54 2.44 -20.58
C THR A 493 6.81 3.15 -20.11
N LEU A 494 7.31 2.78 -18.94
CA LEU A 494 8.41 3.48 -18.26
C LEU A 494 9.77 3.18 -18.92
N PHE A 495 10.57 4.21 -19.18
CA PHE A 495 11.69 4.13 -20.12
C PHE A 495 13.08 3.78 -19.57
N ALA A 496 13.29 3.77 -18.25
CA ALA A 496 14.64 3.69 -17.66
C ALA A 496 15.55 2.56 -18.21
N PRO A 497 15.13 1.29 -18.29
CA PRO A 497 15.99 0.22 -18.83
C PRO A 497 16.06 0.21 -20.36
N TYR A 498 15.18 0.94 -21.06
CA TYR A 498 15.09 0.95 -22.52
C TYR A 498 16.01 1.99 -23.14
N LEU A 499 16.26 3.10 -22.43
CA LEU A 499 17.12 4.17 -22.91
C LEU A 499 18.60 3.76 -23.00
N THR A 500 19.02 2.71 -22.31
CA THR A 500 20.38 2.15 -22.45
C THR A 500 20.65 1.60 -23.85
N TRP A 501 19.59 1.19 -24.57
CA TRP A 501 19.64 0.61 -25.92
C TRP A 501 19.33 1.61 -27.04
N ILE A 502 19.18 2.90 -26.73
CA ILE A 502 18.71 3.95 -27.64
C ILE A 502 19.67 5.14 -27.61
N SER A 503 19.85 5.82 -28.75
CA SER A 503 20.61 7.08 -28.79
C SER A 503 19.87 8.21 -28.08
N ALA A 504 20.61 9.10 -27.40
CA ALA A 504 20.04 10.27 -26.74
C ALA A 504 19.20 11.14 -27.70
N SER A 505 19.62 11.27 -28.96
CA SER A 505 18.90 11.98 -30.02
C SER A 505 17.50 11.42 -30.28
N THR A 506 17.38 10.10 -30.32
CA THR A 506 16.11 9.40 -30.55
C THR A 506 15.18 9.57 -29.35
N ALA A 507 15.72 9.47 -28.13
CA ALA A 507 14.98 9.70 -26.91
C ALA A 507 14.47 11.16 -26.80
N LEU A 508 15.29 12.12 -27.21
CA LEU A 508 14.92 13.54 -27.24
C LEU A 508 13.81 13.83 -28.27
N LEU A 509 13.88 13.23 -29.46
CA LEU A 509 12.80 13.32 -30.45
C LEU A 509 11.49 12.72 -29.92
N GLY A 510 11.56 11.56 -29.26
CA GLY A 510 10.40 10.95 -28.59
C GLY A 510 9.80 11.87 -27.51
N TRP A 511 10.65 12.50 -26.70
CA TRP A 511 10.21 13.46 -25.68
C TRP A 511 9.53 14.69 -26.30
N LEU A 512 10.11 15.29 -27.34
CA LEU A 512 9.50 16.43 -28.05
C LEU A 512 8.12 16.08 -28.62
N ALA A 513 7.96 14.87 -29.16
CA ALA A 513 6.67 14.40 -29.64
C ALA A 513 5.65 14.23 -28.50
N GLN A 514 6.05 13.68 -27.34
CA GLN A 514 5.19 13.60 -26.15
C GLN A 514 4.76 14.98 -25.66
N VAL A 515 5.66 15.96 -25.67
CA VAL A 515 5.35 17.37 -25.34
C VAL A 515 4.33 17.94 -26.32
N GLY A 516 4.46 17.67 -27.62
CA GLY A 516 3.48 18.06 -28.64
C GLY A 516 2.09 17.48 -28.38
N ILE A 517 2.00 16.20 -28.04
CA ILE A 517 0.74 15.53 -27.69
C ILE A 517 0.14 16.17 -26.42
N LEU A 518 0.95 16.36 -25.38
CA LEU A 518 0.52 16.99 -24.13
C LEU A 518 -0.01 18.42 -24.37
N ALA A 519 0.64 19.19 -25.23
CA ALA A 519 0.18 20.53 -25.61
C ALA A 519 -1.20 20.45 -26.27
N GLY A 520 -1.39 19.56 -27.24
CA GLY A 520 -2.69 19.36 -27.90
C GLY A 520 -3.82 18.94 -26.95
N LEU A 521 -3.54 18.01 -26.03
CA LEU A 521 -4.49 17.59 -24.99
C LEU A 521 -4.83 18.74 -24.03
N SER A 522 -3.83 19.50 -23.60
CA SER A 522 -3.99 20.64 -22.70
C SER A 522 -4.79 21.78 -23.33
N THR A 523 -4.55 22.08 -24.62
CA THR A 523 -5.34 23.03 -25.39
C THR A 523 -6.79 22.57 -25.51
N THR A 524 -7.02 21.28 -25.78
CA THR A 524 -8.36 20.71 -25.88
C THR A 524 -9.12 20.81 -24.56
N LEU A 525 -8.46 20.50 -23.44
CA LEU A 525 -9.04 20.64 -22.09
C LEU A 525 -9.41 22.09 -21.80
N THR A 526 -8.50 23.03 -22.10
CA THR A 526 -8.72 24.46 -21.89
C THR A 526 -9.90 24.98 -22.71
N ARG A 527 -9.97 24.64 -24.00
CA ARG A 527 -11.08 25.02 -24.89
C ARG A 527 -12.41 24.49 -24.36
N ARG A 528 -12.44 23.24 -23.88
CA ARG A 528 -13.63 22.61 -23.29
C ARG A 528 -14.08 23.29 -22.00
N LEU A 529 -13.15 23.64 -21.11
CA LEU A 529 -13.44 24.35 -19.86
C LEU A 529 -13.97 25.77 -20.12
N VAL A 530 -13.38 26.50 -21.07
CA VAL A 530 -13.85 27.83 -21.45
C VAL A 530 -15.28 27.77 -21.99
N LYS A 531 -15.55 26.84 -22.92
CA LYS A 531 -16.92 26.64 -23.45
C LYS A 531 -17.92 26.27 -22.37
N ALA A 532 -17.51 25.48 -21.37
CA ALA A 532 -18.37 25.07 -20.27
C ALA A 532 -18.69 26.20 -19.27
N GLY A 533 -17.79 27.19 -19.14
CA GLY A 533 -17.99 28.35 -18.28
C GLY A 533 -18.91 29.42 -18.88
N VAL A 534 -19.01 29.50 -20.21
CA VAL A 534 -19.96 30.38 -20.90
C VAL A 534 -21.36 29.79 -20.71
N SER A 535 -22.15 30.38 -19.82
CA SER A 535 -23.45 29.85 -19.40
C SER A 535 -24.52 29.85 -20.50
N GLU A 536 -25.51 28.97 -20.35
CA GLU A 536 -26.83 29.13 -20.97
C GLU A 536 -27.53 30.44 -20.55
N SER A 537 -27.09 31.13 -19.49
CA SER A 537 -27.66 32.43 -19.13
C SER A 537 -27.28 33.55 -20.09
N LYS A 538 -26.12 33.49 -20.78
CA LYS A 538 -25.86 34.38 -21.93
C LYS A 538 -26.78 34.06 -23.11
N ALA A 539 -27.10 32.78 -23.33
CA ALA A 539 -28.05 32.37 -24.37
C ALA A 539 -29.51 32.76 -24.01
N LEU A 540 -29.92 32.62 -22.74
CA LEU A 540 -31.22 33.03 -22.22
C LEU A 540 -31.37 34.56 -22.16
N MET A 541 -30.34 35.31 -21.76
CA MET A 541 -30.37 36.78 -21.76
C MET A 541 -30.21 37.39 -23.16
N ALA A 542 -29.55 36.69 -24.10
CA ALA A 542 -29.56 37.07 -25.51
C ALA A 542 -30.89 36.70 -26.19
N GLY A 543 -31.55 35.62 -25.75
CA GLY A 543 -32.88 35.22 -26.20
C GLY A 543 -34.00 36.11 -25.65
N ALA A 544 -33.87 36.64 -24.43
CA ALA A 544 -34.82 37.59 -23.83
C ALA A 544 -34.69 39.03 -24.35
N LYS A 545 -33.77 39.29 -25.29
CA LYS A 545 -33.64 40.56 -26.02
C LYS A 545 -34.21 40.51 -27.44
N ARG A 546 -34.94 39.45 -27.78
CA ARG A 546 -35.87 39.40 -28.93
C ARG A 546 -37.28 39.46 -28.37
#